data_AF-A0A432EIQ3-F1
#
_entry.id   AF-A0A432EIQ3-F1
#
_cell.length_a   1.000
_cell.length_b   1.000
_cell.length_c   1.000
_cell.angle_alpha   90.00
_cell.angle_beta   90.00
_cell.angle_gamma   90.00
#
_symmetry.space_group_name_H-M   'P 1'
#
loop_
_entity.id
_entity.type
_entity.pdbx_description
1 polymer ?
#
loop_
_entity_poly.entity_id
_entity_poly.type
_entity_poly.pdbx_seq_one_letter_code
_entity_poly.pdbx_strand_id
1 'polypeptide(L)'
;MNMKSKELILIRHGKSSWDSGAASDFERPLNQRGMKDSRRLGRFIAERNWEPHWVITSPALRASTTCDLVCEPLEVPSTRIWRDRRVYDASLQTLKNVIGETPDLPGRLFLIGHNPGLESLLLELCPSAP
;
A
#
# COMPACT_ATOMS: atom_id res chain seq x y z
N MET A 1 19.17 -16.60 -2.56
CA MET A 1 18.91 -15.15 -2.71
C MET A 1 19.61 -14.43 -1.58
N ASN A 2 20.29 -13.31 -1.86
CA ASN A 2 21.15 -12.63 -0.88
C ASN A 2 20.29 -11.95 0.20
N MET A 3 20.42 -12.35 1.47
CA MET A 3 19.62 -11.90 2.63
C MET A 3 19.89 -10.44 3.06
N LYS A 4 20.36 -9.56 2.17
CA LYS A 4 20.72 -8.16 2.46
C LYS A 4 19.90 -7.11 1.70
N SER A 5 18.93 -7.50 0.87
CA SER A 5 18.17 -6.54 0.06
C SER A 5 16.95 -6.01 0.84
N LYS A 6 16.71 -4.70 0.72
CA LYS A 6 15.45 -4.06 1.10
C LYS A 6 14.62 -3.82 -0.15
N GLU A 7 13.35 -4.15 -0.07
CA GLU A 7 12.40 -3.96 -1.17
C GLU A 7 11.23 -3.11 -0.68
N LEU A 8 10.85 -2.12 -1.47
CA LEU A 8 9.67 -1.30 -1.25
C LEU A 8 8.67 -1.59 -2.37
N ILE A 9 7.49 -2.09 -2.02
CA ILE A 9 6.37 -2.25 -2.96
C ILE A 9 5.37 -1.13 -2.70
N LEU A 10 5.20 -0.27 -3.69
CA LEU A 10 4.20 0.80 -3.68
C LEU A 10 2.89 0.28 -4.27
N ILE A 11 1.80 0.42 -3.52
CA ILE A 11 0.46 -0.01 -3.96
C ILE A 11 -0.48 1.18 -3.82
N ARG A 12 -0.94 1.74 -4.94
CA ARG A 12 -2.07 2.68 -4.89
C ARG A 12 -3.33 1.91 -4.52
N HIS A 13 -4.19 2.51 -3.69
CA HIS A 13 -5.49 1.94 -3.40
C HIS A 13 -6.27 1.57 -4.69
N GLY A 14 -7.11 0.54 -4.59
CA GLY A 14 -7.98 0.10 -5.68
C GLY A 14 -8.99 1.19 -6.10
N LYS A 15 -9.67 0.96 -7.23
CA LYS A 15 -10.65 1.94 -7.74
C LYS A 15 -11.77 2.16 -6.70
N SER A 16 -12.03 3.42 -6.35
CA SER A 16 -13.05 3.81 -5.37
C SER A 16 -14.40 4.14 -6.02
N SER A 17 -15.46 4.19 -5.20
CA SER A 17 -16.82 4.48 -5.64
C SER A 17 -17.24 5.91 -5.28
N TRP A 18 -17.38 6.80 -6.26
CA TRP A 18 -17.83 8.18 -6.04
C TRP A 18 -19.32 8.26 -5.69
N ASP A 19 -20.15 7.36 -6.22
CA ASP A 19 -21.60 7.34 -6.00
C ASP A 19 -22.01 6.46 -4.82
N SER A 20 -21.17 6.37 -3.79
CA SER A 20 -21.38 5.49 -2.63
C SER A 20 -22.26 6.10 -1.53
N GLY A 21 -22.57 7.39 -1.60
CA GLY A 21 -23.24 8.11 -0.51
C GLY A 21 -22.34 8.27 0.74
N ALA A 22 -21.03 8.11 0.61
CA ALA A 22 -20.09 8.26 1.71
C ALA A 22 -20.14 9.69 2.31
N ALA A 23 -20.06 9.79 3.64
CA ALA A 23 -20.13 11.07 4.34
C ALA A 23 -18.86 11.93 4.14
N SER A 24 -17.74 11.33 3.73
CA SER A 24 -16.48 12.01 3.48
C SER A 24 -15.61 11.30 2.44
N ASP A 25 -14.61 11.99 1.88
CA ASP A 25 -13.60 11.34 1.02
C ASP A 25 -12.90 10.19 1.75
N PHE A 26 -12.59 10.38 3.04
CA PHE A 26 -11.88 9.41 3.86
C PHE A 26 -12.66 8.10 4.01
N GLU A 27 -13.98 8.17 4.05
CA GLU A 27 -14.89 7.02 4.14
C GLU A 27 -15.32 6.46 2.78
N ARG A 28 -14.82 7.02 1.67
CA ARG A 28 -15.16 6.51 0.33
C ARG A 28 -14.69 5.06 0.17
N PRO A 29 -15.58 4.10 -0.12
CA PRO A 29 -15.22 2.70 -0.27
C PRO A 29 -14.61 2.40 -1.63
N LEU A 30 -14.04 1.20 -1.77
CA LEU A 30 -13.78 0.60 -3.07
C LEU A 30 -15.08 0.35 -3.84
N ASN A 31 -15.03 0.43 -5.18
CA ASN A 31 -16.10 -0.13 -6.00
C ASN A 31 -15.87 -1.63 -6.26
N GLN A 32 -16.84 -2.31 -6.89
CA GLN A 32 -16.73 -3.75 -7.18
C GLN A 32 -15.47 -4.12 -7.97
N ARG A 33 -15.07 -3.28 -8.93
CA ARG A 33 -13.82 -3.49 -9.69
C ARG A 33 -12.59 -3.36 -8.79
N GLY A 34 -12.53 -2.33 -7.94
CA GLY A 34 -11.47 -2.15 -6.97
C GLY A 34 -11.32 -3.36 -6.05
N MET A 35 -12.43 -3.88 -5.52
CA MET A 35 -12.42 -5.08 -4.67
C MET A 35 -11.89 -6.32 -5.41
N LYS A 36 -12.30 -6.52 -6.67
CA LYS A 36 -11.84 -7.65 -7.51
C LYS A 36 -10.35 -7.53 -7.83
N ASP A 37 -9.92 -6.33 -8.25
CA ASP A 37 -8.55 -6.06 -8.65
C ASP A 37 -7.57 -6.18 -7.46
N SER A 38 -7.96 -5.70 -6.27
CA SER A 38 -7.15 -5.85 -5.04
C SER A 38 -6.93 -7.32 -4.66
N ARG A 39 -7.97 -8.17 -4.69
CA ARG A 39 -7.81 -9.62 -4.44
C ARG A 39 -6.95 -10.30 -5.49
N ARG A 40 -7.10 -9.90 -6.76
CA ARG A 40 -6.28 -10.44 -7.86
C ARG A 40 -4.81 -10.06 -7.65
N LEU A 41 -4.52 -8.84 -7.23
CA LEU A 41 -3.17 -8.40 -6.89
C LEU A 41 -2.59 -9.22 -5.74
N GLY A 42 -3.34 -9.44 -4.66
CA GLY A 42 -2.90 -10.29 -3.54
C GLY A 42 -2.49 -11.69 -3.99
N ARG A 43 -3.32 -12.37 -4.79
CA ARG A 43 -2.99 -13.70 -5.35
C ARG A 43 -1.75 -13.67 -6.25
N PHE A 44 -1.64 -12.66 -7.11
CA PHE A 44 -0.46 -12.51 -7.98
C PHE A 44 0.83 -12.34 -7.16
N ILE A 45 0.79 -11.58 -6.07
CA ILE A 45 1.93 -11.40 -5.16
C ILE A 45 2.28 -12.74 -4.48
N ALA A 46 1.27 -13.51 -4.04
CA ALA A 46 1.47 -14.80 -3.38
C ALA A 46 2.13 -15.82 -4.33
N GLU A 47 1.64 -15.90 -5.57
CA GLU A 47 2.23 -16.75 -6.62
C GLU A 47 3.70 -16.42 -6.92
N ARG A 48 4.14 -15.18 -6.63
CA ARG A 48 5.51 -14.70 -6.83
C ARG A 48 6.40 -14.83 -5.59
N ASN A 49 5.86 -15.30 -4.46
CA ASN A 49 6.54 -15.27 -3.15
C ASN A 49 7.02 -13.85 -2.80
N TRP A 50 6.14 -12.87 -3.05
CA TRP A 50 6.40 -11.45 -2.83
C TRP A 50 5.83 -10.94 -1.50
N GLU A 51 5.77 -11.79 -0.48
CA GLU A 51 5.21 -11.46 0.83
C GLU A 51 5.95 -10.30 1.53
N PRO A 52 5.23 -9.39 2.20
CA PRO A 52 5.84 -8.34 3.00
C PRO A 52 6.32 -8.87 4.36
N HIS A 53 7.39 -8.27 4.87
CA HIS A 53 7.73 -8.32 6.29
C HIS A 53 6.86 -7.35 7.09
N TRP A 54 6.61 -6.17 6.52
CA TRP A 54 5.83 -5.10 7.14
C TRP A 54 4.92 -4.45 6.12
N VAL A 55 3.76 -3.99 6.58
CA VAL A 55 2.79 -3.26 5.76
C VAL A 55 2.47 -1.95 6.45
N ILE A 56 2.56 -0.85 5.71
CA ILE A 56 2.05 0.46 6.13
C ILE A 56 0.95 0.86 5.16
N THR A 57 -0.21 1.25 5.68
CA THR A 57 -1.34 1.68 4.88
C THR A 57 -2.00 2.93 5.43
N SER A 58 -2.55 3.77 4.54
CA SER A 58 -3.47 4.84 4.94
C SER A 58 -4.73 4.26 5.59
N PRO A 59 -5.24 4.85 6.69
CA PRO A 59 -6.47 4.38 7.33
C PRO A 59 -7.76 4.67 6.54
N ALA A 60 -7.74 5.54 5.52
CA ALA A 60 -8.91 5.79 4.66
C ALA A 60 -9.48 4.50 4.08
N LEU A 61 -10.82 4.39 4.03
CA LEU A 61 -11.52 3.12 3.82
C LEU A 61 -11.06 2.38 2.55
N ARG A 62 -10.95 3.08 1.42
CA ARG A 62 -10.46 2.49 0.17
C ARG A 62 -9.04 1.91 0.27
N ALA A 63 -8.14 2.54 1.03
CA ALA A 63 -6.75 2.12 1.16
C ALA A 63 -6.62 0.96 2.15
N SER A 64 -7.29 1.05 3.30
CA SER A 64 -7.31 -0.02 4.29
C SER A 64 -7.99 -1.28 3.76
N THR A 65 -9.13 -1.16 3.07
CA THR A 65 -9.76 -2.30 2.39
C THR A 65 -8.87 -2.88 1.28
N THR A 66 -8.14 -2.03 0.52
CA THR A 66 -7.16 -2.54 -0.46
C THR A 66 -6.07 -3.37 0.23
N CYS A 67 -5.53 -2.87 1.35
CA CYS A 67 -4.54 -3.56 2.15
C CYS A 67 -5.05 -4.92 2.60
N ASP A 68 -6.23 -4.97 3.21
CA ASP A 68 -6.81 -6.21 3.75
C ASP A 68 -7.02 -7.25 2.62
N LEU A 69 -7.57 -6.82 1.46
CA LEU A 69 -7.79 -7.70 0.30
C LEU A 69 -6.50 -8.19 -0.38
N VAL A 70 -5.42 -7.39 -0.34
CA VAL A 70 -4.11 -7.77 -0.87
C VAL A 70 -3.40 -8.72 0.09
N CYS A 71 -3.55 -8.50 1.40
CA CYS A 71 -2.89 -9.27 2.46
C CYS A 71 -3.56 -10.61 2.75
N GLU A 72 -4.86 -10.75 2.47
CA GLU A 72 -5.64 -11.97 2.73
C GLU A 72 -5.02 -13.23 2.08
N PRO A 73 -4.68 -13.25 0.77
CA PRO A 73 -4.06 -14.44 0.14
C PRO A 73 -2.61 -14.69 0.58
N LEU A 74 -1.97 -13.70 1.21
CA LEU A 74 -0.59 -13.75 1.69
C LEU A 74 -0.52 -14.17 3.16
N GLU A 75 -1.67 -14.33 3.83
CA GLU A 75 -1.79 -14.65 5.26
C GLU A 75 -0.98 -13.70 6.17
N VAL A 76 -0.87 -12.42 5.77
CA VAL A 76 -0.12 -11.43 6.55
C VAL A 76 -0.86 -11.17 7.87
N PRO A 77 -0.23 -11.41 9.04
CA PRO A 77 -0.89 -11.18 10.31
C PRO A 77 -1.14 -9.68 10.54
N SER A 78 -2.26 -9.35 11.19
CA SER A 78 -2.64 -7.96 11.49
C SER A 78 -1.61 -7.21 12.33
N THR A 79 -0.82 -7.93 13.14
CA THR A 79 0.31 -7.39 13.92
C THR A 79 1.46 -6.85 13.08
N ARG A 80 1.49 -7.14 11.77
CA ARG A 80 2.46 -6.60 10.81
C ARG A 80 1.90 -5.46 9.96
N ILE A 81 0.66 -5.05 10.19
CA ILE A 81 -0.04 -4.02 9.41
C ILE A 81 -0.22 -2.75 10.25
N TRP A 82 0.54 -1.71 9.94
CA TRP A 82 0.41 -0.39 10.53
C TRP A 82 -0.49 0.52 9.68
N ARG A 83 -1.54 1.04 10.31
CA ARG A 83 -2.43 2.04 9.72
C ARG A 83 -1.96 3.42 10.13
N ASP A 84 -1.22 4.11 9.27
CA ASP A 84 -0.63 5.42 9.56
C ASP A 84 -1.41 6.53 8.88
N ARG A 85 -1.99 7.44 9.67
CA ARG A 85 -2.78 8.57 9.16
C ARG A 85 -1.97 9.50 8.27
N ARG A 86 -0.65 9.60 8.46
CA ARG A 86 0.26 10.41 7.64
C ARG A 86 0.31 9.96 6.18
N VAL A 87 -0.08 8.72 5.87
CA VAL A 87 -0.11 8.17 4.50
C VAL A 87 -1.34 8.64 3.72
N TYR A 88 -2.39 9.14 4.39
CA TYR A 88 -3.55 9.70 3.72
C TYR A 88 -3.21 11.04 3.07
N ASP A 89 -3.35 11.13 1.75
CA ASP A 89 -3.04 12.33 0.95
C ASP A 89 -1.64 12.90 1.23
N ALA A 90 -0.66 12.00 1.40
CA ALA A 90 0.68 12.33 1.84
C ALA A 90 1.51 13.01 0.73
N SER A 91 2.34 13.98 1.13
CA SER A 91 3.39 14.51 0.26
C SER A 91 4.55 13.52 0.10
N LEU A 92 5.39 13.72 -0.93
CA LEU A 92 6.63 12.98 -1.12
C LEU A 92 7.49 12.95 0.15
N GLN A 93 7.72 14.11 0.78
CA GLN A 93 8.55 14.20 1.98
C GLN A 93 7.93 13.44 3.16
N THR A 94 6.61 13.51 3.33
CA THR A 94 5.91 12.75 4.37
C THR A 94 6.08 11.24 4.16
N LEU A 95 5.94 10.76 2.92
CA LEU A 95 6.14 9.34 2.63
C LEU A 95 7.59 8.89 2.87
N LYS A 96 8.59 9.71 2.48
CA LYS A 96 10.01 9.44 2.77
C LYS A 96 10.26 9.35 4.29
N ASN A 97 9.65 10.24 5.08
CA ASN A 97 9.76 10.19 6.54
C ASN A 97 9.12 8.93 7.11
N VAL A 98 7.90 8.58 6.69
CA VAL A 98 7.20 7.35 7.12
C VAL A 98 8.04 6.10 6.81
N ILE A 99 8.63 6.02 5.63
CA ILE A 99 9.51 4.89 5.25
C ILE A 99 10.80 4.90 6.09
N GLY A 100 11.42 6.07 6.26
CA GLY A 100 12.67 6.23 7.02
C GLY A 100 12.56 5.91 8.51
N GLU A 101 11.35 5.97 9.07
CA GLU A 101 11.05 5.57 10.45
C GLU A 101 10.86 4.06 10.63
N THR A 102 10.88 3.27 9.54
CA THR A 102 10.80 1.81 9.62
C THR A 102 12.13 1.18 10.06
N PRO A 103 12.12 0.01 10.72
CA PRO A 103 13.35 -0.66 11.13
C PRO A 103 14.33 -0.87 9.97
N ASP A 104 15.62 -0.63 10.24
CA ASP A 104 16.71 -0.87 9.29
C ASP A 104 17.03 -2.37 9.19
N LEU A 105 16.06 -3.15 8.73
CA LEU A 105 16.17 -4.60 8.58
C LEU A 105 15.99 -4.99 7.10
N PRO A 106 16.71 -6.03 6.61
CA PRO A 106 16.43 -6.62 5.31
C PRO A 106 14.98 -7.09 5.22
N GLY A 107 14.42 -7.07 4.01
CA GLY A 107 13.05 -7.54 3.77
C GLY A 107 12.23 -6.57 2.94
N ARG A 108 10.92 -6.80 2.95
CA ARG A 108 9.98 -6.15 2.04
C ARG A 108 8.94 -5.33 2.80
N LEU A 109 8.83 -4.06 2.47
CA LEU A 109 7.81 -3.15 2.97
C LEU A 109 6.75 -2.94 1.89
N PHE A 110 5.48 -3.15 2.24
CA PHE A 110 4.37 -2.67 1.42
C PHE A 110 3.93 -1.30 1.92
N LEU A 111 3.82 -0.34 1.01
CA LEU A 111 3.24 0.98 1.29
C LEU A 111 1.97 1.15 0.46
N ILE A 112 0.82 1.12 1.12
CA ILE A 112 -0.50 1.25 0.47
C ILE A 112 -1.08 2.64 0.73
N GLY A 113 -1.19 3.45 -0.32
CA GLY A 113 -1.53 4.87 -0.22
C GLY A 113 -2.25 5.44 -1.43
N HIS A 114 -2.00 6.72 -1.70
CA HIS A 114 -2.75 7.52 -2.68
C HIS A 114 -1.81 8.21 -3.67
N ASN A 115 -2.32 8.47 -4.87
CA ASN A 115 -1.68 9.44 -5.78
C ASN A 115 -2.17 10.86 -5.41
N PRO A 116 -1.38 11.91 -5.69
CA PRO A 116 -0.10 11.89 -6.42
C PRO A 116 1.11 11.44 -5.58
N GLY A 117 1.01 11.38 -4.25
CA GLY A 117 2.15 11.11 -3.37
C GLY A 117 2.98 9.88 -3.72
N LEU A 118 2.33 8.74 -3.98
CA LEU A 118 3.03 7.51 -4.38
C LEU A 118 3.74 7.61 -5.74
N GLU A 119 3.18 8.38 -6.67
CA GLU A 119 3.76 8.59 -8.00
C GLU A 119 5.00 9.48 -7.92
N SER A 120 4.93 10.56 -7.14
CA SER A 120 6.11 11.39 -6.83
C SER A 120 7.20 10.57 -6.13
N LEU A 121 6.83 9.68 -5.22
CA LEU A 121 7.78 8.79 -4.54
C LEU A 121 8.45 7.80 -5.52
N LEU A 122 7.68 7.23 -6.44
CA LEU A 122 8.23 6.34 -7.46
C LEU A 122 9.27 7.08 -8.33
N LEU A 123 8.93 8.27 -8.82
CA LEU A 123 9.83 9.06 -9.68
C LEU A 123 11.10 9.52 -8.95
N GLU A 124 10.99 9.84 -7.66
CA GLU A 124 12.15 10.18 -6.82
C GLU A 124 13.08 8.98 -6.61
N LEU A 125 12.54 7.80 -6.28
CA LEU A 125 13.33 6.61 -5.98
C LEU A 125 13.84 5.88 -7.22
N CYS A 126 13.14 6.04 -8.34
CA CYS A 126 13.48 5.44 -9.62
C CYS A 126 13.36 6.50 -10.74
N PRO A 127 14.32 7.42 -10.86
CA PRO A 127 14.28 8.51 -11.85
C PRO A 127 14.25 8.02 -13.30
N SER A 128 14.65 6.77 -13.53
CA SER A 128 14.69 6.09 -14.83
C SER A 128 13.48 5.17 -15.06
N ALA A 129 12.48 5.19 -14.17
CA ALA A 129 11.25 4.44 -14.39
C ALA A 129 10.58 4.94 -15.69
N PRO A 130 10.17 4.04 -16.59
CA PRO A 130 9.59 4.39 -17.89
C PRO A 130 8.27 5.17 -17.77
#